data_AF-A0A2U1L3I0-F1
#
_entry.id   AF-A0A2U1L3I0-F1
#
_cell.length_a   1.000
_cell.length_b   1.000
_cell.length_c   1.000
_cell.angle_alpha   90.00
_cell.angle_beta   90.00
_cell.angle_gamma   90.00
#
_symmetry.space_group_name_H-M   'P 1'
#
loop_
_entity.id
_entity.type
_entity.pdbx_description
1 polymer ?
#
loop_
_entity_poly.entity_id
_entity_poly.type
_entity_poly.pdbx_seq_one_letter_code
_entity_poly.pdbx_strand_id
1 'polypeptide(L)'
;MDGLVKLLELAYSARSVNISDVMYLGFQREVQEEQGWLSFLHGWYVYVADRLAYLDAIIREELCRERISVIRFLVELRNGDDIVFADAVTYFKSIREFEAEKLDTLHLFLQASAAHVARRRQFVARFSSV
;
A
#
# COMPACT_ATOMS: atom_id res chain seq x y z
N MET A 1 -28.73 11.64 7.29
CA MET A 1 -29.29 11.54 8.65
C MET A 1 -28.30 10.93 9.64
N ASP A 2 -27.39 10.05 9.20
CA ASP A 2 -26.43 9.33 10.07
C ASP A 2 -25.46 10.19 10.88
N GLY A 3 -25.04 11.35 10.35
CA GLY A 3 -24.11 12.25 11.06
C GLY A 3 -24.70 12.88 12.32
N LEU A 4 -25.96 13.30 12.27
CA LEU A 4 -26.67 13.90 13.42
C LEU A 4 -26.96 12.86 14.51
N VAL A 5 -27.33 11.64 14.11
CA VAL A 5 -27.58 10.54 15.04
C VAL A 5 -26.29 10.14 15.76
N LYS A 6 -25.16 10.05 15.05
CA LYS A 6 -23.84 9.80 15.66
C LYS A 6 -23.41 10.91 16.62
N LEU A 7 -23.66 12.17 16.29
CA LEU A 7 -23.37 13.29 17.20
C LEU A 7 -24.23 13.22 18.48
N LEU A 8 -25.50 12.83 18.35
CA LEU A 8 -26.40 12.61 19.48
C LEU A 8 -25.98 11.42 20.35
N GLU A 9 -25.55 10.30 19.76
CA GLU A 9 -24.99 9.15 20.48
C GLU A 9 -23.70 9.53 21.23
N LEU A 10 -22.83 10.31 20.61
CA LEU A 10 -21.59 10.82 21.22
C LEU A 10 -21.87 11.78 22.38
N ALA A 11 -22.85 12.68 22.23
CA ALA A 11 -23.32 13.55 23.31
C ALA A 11 -23.88 12.76 24.50
N TYR A 12 -24.68 11.73 24.21
CA TYR A 12 -25.30 10.89 25.23
C TYR A 12 -24.29 10.02 25.98
N SER A 13 -23.33 9.43 25.26
CA SER A 13 -22.27 8.58 25.82
C SER A 13 -21.21 9.38 26.60
N ALA A 14 -20.95 10.63 26.23
CA ALA A 14 -20.06 11.51 26.98
C ALA A 14 -20.64 11.99 28.33
N ARG A 15 -21.96 11.84 28.57
CA ARG A 15 -22.70 12.52 29.67
C ARG A 15 -22.39 14.02 29.76
N SER A 16 -21.95 14.63 28.65
CA SER A 16 -21.47 16.01 28.61
C SER A 16 -22.52 16.93 27.99
N VAL A 17 -22.70 18.11 28.59
CA VAL A 17 -23.55 19.18 28.06
C VAL A 17 -22.81 19.99 26.98
N ASN A 18 -21.51 19.77 26.81
CA ASN A 18 -20.66 20.61 25.97
C ASN A 18 -20.43 20.00 24.58
N ILE A 19 -20.81 20.75 23.55
CA ILE A 19 -20.59 20.40 22.14
C ILE A 19 -19.11 20.18 21.80
N SER A 20 -18.20 20.79 22.57
CA SER A 20 -16.75 20.60 22.45
C SER A 20 -16.34 19.14 22.67
N ASP A 21 -16.92 18.46 23.67
CA ASP A 21 -16.59 17.06 23.99
C ASP A 21 -17.12 16.10 22.93
N VAL A 22 -18.31 16.40 22.39
CA VAL A 22 -18.91 15.65 21.28
C VAL A 22 -18.04 15.75 20.03
N MET A 23 -17.59 16.97 19.71
CA MET A 23 -16.70 17.21 18.58
C MET A 23 -15.35 16.51 18.77
N TYR A 24 -14.77 16.62 19.97
CA TYR A 24 -13.52 15.93 20.31
C TYR A 24 -13.62 14.41 20.07
N LEU A 25 -14.64 13.75 20.62
CA LEU A 25 -14.84 12.31 20.44
C LEU A 25 -15.10 11.93 18.99
N GLY A 26 -15.87 12.75 18.25
CA GLY A 26 -16.12 12.56 16.83
C GLY A 26 -14.83 12.57 16.01
N PHE A 27 -14.01 13.60 16.16
CA PHE A 27 -12.74 13.69 15.44
C PHE A 27 -11.70 12.67 15.92
N GLN A 28 -11.70 12.31 17.20
CA GLN A 28 -10.81 11.27 17.72
C GLN A 28 -11.11 9.92 17.04
N ARG A 29 -12.40 9.60 16.83
CA ARG A 29 -12.81 8.41 16.09
C ARG A 29 -12.38 8.48 14.62
N GLU A 30 -12.57 9.60 13.94
CA GLU A 30 -12.09 9.77 12.55
C GLU A 30 -10.58 9.52 12.44
N VAL A 31 -9.79 10.04 13.39
CA VAL A 31 -8.33 9.81 13.45
C VAL A 31 -8.01 8.33 13.61
N GLN A 32 -8.75 7.59 14.45
CA GLN A 32 -8.54 6.15 14.63
C GLN A 32 -8.88 5.37 13.36
N GLU A 33 -10.02 5.68 12.72
CA GLU A 33 -10.45 5.02 11.48
C GLU A 33 -9.42 5.25 10.36
N GLU A 34 -8.94 6.49 10.19
CA GLU A 34 -7.90 6.78 9.20
C GLU A 34 -6.54 6.16 9.53
N GLN A 35 -6.17 6.06 10.81
CA GLN A 35 -4.96 5.37 11.21
C GLN A 35 -5.02 3.86 10.89
N GLY A 36 -6.22 3.26 11.00
CA GLY A 36 -6.48 1.90 10.54
C GLY A 36 -6.25 1.76 9.04
N TRP A 37 -6.82 2.65 8.24
CA TRP A 37 -6.60 2.71 6.80
C TRP A 37 -5.13 2.92 6.41
N LEU A 38 -4.43 3.80 7.11
CA LEU A 38 -3.00 4.05 6.89
C LEU A 38 -2.17 2.79 7.14
N SER A 39 -2.46 2.07 8.22
CA SER A 39 -1.81 0.79 8.54
C SER A 39 -2.09 -0.27 7.46
N PHE A 40 -3.33 -0.33 6.97
CA PHE A 40 -3.71 -1.24 5.88
C PHE A 40 -2.97 -0.91 4.58
N LEU A 41 -2.93 0.37 4.18
CA LEU A 41 -2.19 0.83 3.00
C LEU A 41 -0.70 0.53 3.12
N HIS A 42 -0.14 0.66 4.32
CA HIS A 42 1.28 0.34 4.56
C HIS A 42 1.54 -1.16 4.37
N GLY A 43 0.64 -2.02 4.85
CA GLY A 43 0.71 -3.46 4.58
C GLY A 43 0.69 -3.79 3.09
N TRP A 44 -0.18 -3.11 2.32
CA TRP A 44 -0.23 -3.23 0.86
C TRP A 44 1.06 -2.78 0.18
N TYR A 45 1.65 -1.67 0.62
CA TYR A 45 2.92 -1.18 0.11
C TYR A 45 4.05 -2.20 0.31
N VAL A 46 4.17 -2.75 1.53
CA VAL A 46 5.15 -3.81 1.83
C VAL A 46 4.92 -5.05 0.97
N TYR A 47 3.66 -5.48 0.82
CA TYR A 47 3.32 -6.63 -0.02
C TYR A 47 3.74 -6.44 -1.49
N VAL A 48 3.45 -5.27 -2.07
CA VAL A 48 3.84 -4.98 -3.47
C VAL A 48 5.37 -4.90 -3.61
N ALA A 49 6.06 -4.31 -2.62
CA ALA A 49 7.52 -4.26 -2.62
C ALA A 49 8.16 -5.67 -2.55
N ASP A 50 7.62 -6.56 -1.72
CA ASP A 50 8.08 -7.96 -1.65
C ASP A 50 7.83 -8.71 -2.97
N ARG A 51 6.66 -8.49 -3.58
CA ARG A 51 6.35 -9.07 -4.89
C ARG A 51 7.30 -8.58 -5.98
N LEU A 52 7.73 -7.33 -5.95
CA LEU A 52 8.75 -6.82 -6.87
C LEU A 52 10.09 -7.51 -6.67
N ALA A 53 10.53 -7.68 -5.42
CA ALA A 53 11.77 -8.41 -5.11
C ALA A 53 11.70 -9.86 -5.61
N TYR A 54 10.55 -10.52 -5.46
CA TYR A 54 10.29 -11.85 -6.00
C TYR A 54 10.37 -11.89 -7.53
N LEU A 55 9.75 -10.93 -8.22
CA LEU A 55 9.82 -10.85 -9.69
C LEU A 55 11.25 -10.57 -10.18
N ASP A 56 11.97 -9.68 -9.51
CA ASP A 56 13.39 -9.41 -9.81
C ASP A 56 14.24 -10.68 -9.61
N ALA A 57 13.92 -11.52 -8.62
CA ALA A 57 14.57 -12.82 -8.41
C ALA A 57 14.27 -13.81 -9.55
N ILE A 58 13.01 -13.97 -9.96
CA ILE A 58 12.63 -14.82 -11.10
C ILE A 58 13.33 -14.37 -12.38
N ILE A 59 13.25 -13.08 -12.72
CA ILE A 59 13.85 -12.54 -13.95
C ILE A 59 15.36 -12.79 -13.93
N ARG A 60 16.02 -12.60 -12.79
CA ARG A 60 17.44 -12.88 -12.64
C ARG A 60 17.76 -14.36 -12.79
N GLU A 61 16.98 -15.24 -12.15
CA GLU A 61 17.19 -16.68 -12.21
C GLU A 61 17.03 -17.20 -13.63
N GLU A 62 15.97 -16.77 -14.34
CA GLU A 62 15.77 -17.15 -15.74
C GLU A 62 16.93 -16.64 -16.62
N LEU A 63 17.36 -15.38 -16.48
CA LEU A 63 18.53 -14.86 -17.23
C LEU A 63 19.85 -15.57 -16.87
N CYS A 64 20.03 -15.98 -15.61
CA CYS A 64 21.17 -16.80 -15.20
C CYS A 64 21.10 -18.21 -15.79
N ARG A 65 19.89 -18.78 -15.88
CA ARG A 65 19.61 -20.06 -16.53
C ARG A 65 19.91 -19.97 -18.02
N GLU A 66 19.65 -18.84 -18.68
CA GLU A 66 20.08 -18.56 -20.04
C GLU A 66 21.61 -18.55 -20.15
N ARG A 67 22.34 -17.87 -19.25
CA ARG A 67 23.82 -17.88 -19.34
C ARG A 67 24.43 -19.27 -19.15
N ILE A 68 23.86 -20.06 -18.24
CA ILE A 68 24.30 -21.44 -18.00
C ILE A 68 23.81 -22.36 -19.13
N SER A 69 22.59 -22.13 -19.65
CA SER A 69 22.07 -22.85 -20.80
C SER A 69 22.94 -22.53 -22.00
N VAL A 70 23.20 -21.28 -22.39
CA VAL A 70 24.09 -20.82 -23.47
C VAL A 70 25.47 -21.49 -23.42
N ILE A 71 26.09 -21.61 -22.24
CA ILE A 71 27.35 -22.35 -22.05
C ILE A 71 27.19 -23.86 -22.32
N ARG A 72 26.02 -24.44 -22.02
CA ARG A 72 25.60 -25.81 -22.38
C ARG A 72 24.95 -25.93 -23.78
N PHE A 73 24.57 -24.81 -24.41
CA PHE A 73 23.70 -24.64 -25.59
C PHE A 73 24.47 -24.69 -26.89
N LEU A 74 25.77 -24.41 -26.85
CA LEU A 74 26.66 -24.73 -27.97
C LEU A 74 26.59 -26.21 -28.39
N VAL A 75 25.96 -27.08 -27.57
CA VAL A 75 25.86 -28.51 -27.80
C VAL A 75 24.48 -28.95 -28.31
N GLU A 76 23.33 -28.49 -27.77
CA GLU A 76 22.01 -29.10 -28.10
C GLU A 76 20.78 -28.20 -27.85
N LEU A 77 20.37 -27.33 -28.78
CA LEU A 77 19.01 -26.76 -28.68
C LEU A 77 18.29 -26.54 -30.01
N ARG A 78 16.97 -26.82 -30.01
CA ARG A 78 16.05 -26.60 -31.12
C ARG A 78 15.63 -25.13 -31.13
N ASN A 79 15.58 -24.54 -32.33
CA ASN A 79 15.19 -23.15 -32.64
C ASN A 79 13.89 -22.59 -31.99
N GLY A 80 13.11 -23.36 -31.23
CA GLY A 80 11.85 -22.91 -30.62
C GLY A 80 11.94 -22.56 -29.13
N ASP A 81 12.90 -23.12 -28.38
CA ASP A 81 12.94 -22.96 -26.93
C ASP A 81 13.44 -21.56 -26.52
N ASP A 82 14.31 -20.94 -27.33
CA ASP A 82 14.77 -19.55 -27.14
C ASP A 82 13.63 -18.53 -27.23
N ILE A 83 12.67 -18.79 -28.13
CA ILE A 83 11.52 -17.91 -28.33
C ILE A 83 10.59 -17.97 -27.11
N VAL A 84 10.31 -19.17 -26.59
CA VAL A 84 9.47 -19.35 -25.40
C VAL A 84 10.12 -18.73 -24.17
N PHE A 85 11.44 -18.86 -24.04
CA PHE A 85 12.18 -18.24 -22.95
C PHE A 85 12.16 -16.71 -23.03
N ALA A 86 12.43 -16.13 -24.21
CA ALA A 86 12.39 -14.69 -24.43
C ALA A 86 10.98 -14.12 -24.14
N ASP A 87 9.93 -14.84 -24.51
CA ASP A 87 8.54 -14.47 -24.22
C ASP A 87 8.25 -14.49 -22.71
N ALA A 88 8.70 -15.53 -21.99
CA ALA A 88 8.56 -15.61 -20.54
C ALA A 88 9.28 -14.47 -19.80
N VAL A 89 10.51 -14.14 -20.18
CA VAL A 89 11.25 -13.00 -19.61
C VAL A 89 10.53 -11.68 -19.88
N THR A 90 10.02 -11.50 -21.09
CA THR A 90 9.27 -10.28 -21.47
C THR A 90 7.97 -10.18 -20.67
N TYR A 91 7.25 -11.28 -20.50
CA TYR A 91 6.06 -11.37 -19.66
C TYR A 91 6.35 -10.95 -18.21
N PHE A 92 7.35 -11.55 -17.56
CA PHE A 92 7.69 -11.19 -16.18
C PHE A 92 8.15 -9.74 -16.04
N LYS A 93 8.91 -9.20 -17.01
CA LYS A 93 9.28 -7.78 -17.03
C LYS A 93 8.07 -6.87 -17.07
N SER A 94 7.09 -7.14 -17.93
CA SER A 94 5.87 -6.33 -18.02
C SER A 94 5.08 -6.30 -16.70
N ILE A 95 4.96 -7.45 -16.02
CA ILE A 95 4.30 -7.52 -14.71
C ILE A 95 5.09 -6.75 -13.66
N ARG A 96 6.42 -6.87 -13.68
CA ARG A 96 7.32 -6.17 -12.77
C ARG A 96 7.23 -4.66 -12.95
N GLU A 97 7.16 -4.16 -14.18
CA GLU A 97 6.96 -2.73 -14.47
C GLU A 97 5.61 -2.24 -13.94
N PHE A 98 4.53 -2.99 -14.17
CA PHE A 98 3.21 -2.67 -13.64
C PHE A 98 3.17 -2.61 -12.11
N GLU A 99 3.75 -3.59 -11.40
CA GLU A 99 3.81 -3.55 -9.94
C GLU A 99 4.70 -2.40 -9.41
N ALA A 100 5.72 -1.97 -10.17
CA ALA A 100 6.57 -0.85 -9.80
C ALA A 100 5.81 0.48 -9.85
N GLU A 101 5.07 0.75 -10.93
CA GLU A 101 4.21 1.93 -11.04
C GLU A 101 3.14 1.97 -9.93
N LYS A 102 2.58 0.81 -9.62
CA LYS A 102 1.64 0.65 -8.50
C LYS A 102 2.29 0.97 -7.16
N LEU A 103 3.53 0.54 -6.92
CA LEU A 103 4.26 0.84 -5.70
C LEU A 103 4.52 2.35 -5.54
N ASP A 104 4.91 3.01 -6.62
CA ASP A 104 5.13 4.47 -6.64
C ASP A 104 3.84 5.23 -6.31
N THR A 105 2.72 4.79 -6.91
CA THR A 105 1.39 5.35 -6.62
C THR A 105 1.01 5.15 -5.15
N LEU A 106 1.21 3.94 -4.61
CA LEU A 106 0.94 3.65 -3.19
C LEU A 106 1.82 4.49 -2.26
N HIS A 107 3.07 4.75 -2.63
CA HIS A 107 3.96 5.61 -1.85
C HIS A 107 3.40 7.03 -1.71
N LEU A 108 2.92 7.62 -2.80
CA LEU A 108 2.30 8.95 -2.79
C LEU A 108 1.03 8.99 -1.94
N PHE A 109 0.16 7.97 -2.08
CA PHE A 109 -1.04 7.86 -1.25
C PHE A 109 -0.70 7.74 0.24
N LEU A 110 0.30 6.93 0.59
CA LEU A 110 0.76 6.78 1.97
C LEU A 110 1.25 8.09 2.57
N GLN A 111 2.07 8.83 1.84
CA GLN A 111 2.56 10.14 2.30
C GLN A 111 1.40 11.13 2.51
N ALA A 112 0.47 11.20 1.56
CA ALA A 112 -0.69 12.07 1.65
C ALA A 112 -1.61 11.70 2.84
N SER A 113 -1.89 10.41 3.01
CA SER A 113 -2.70 9.90 4.13
C SER A 113 -2.01 10.15 5.48
N ALA A 114 -0.71 9.92 5.59
CA ALA A 114 0.05 10.20 6.81
C ALA A 114 0.00 11.68 7.18
N ALA A 115 0.20 12.58 6.20
CA ALA A 115 0.08 14.02 6.41
C ALA A 115 -1.35 14.44 6.80
N HIS A 116 -2.37 13.77 6.26
CA HIS A 116 -3.76 14.03 6.61
C HIS A 116 -4.07 13.65 8.06
N VAL A 117 -3.71 12.43 8.47
CA VAL A 117 -3.88 11.94 9.85
C VAL A 117 -3.13 12.84 10.84
N ALA A 118 -1.90 13.27 10.51
CA ALA A 118 -1.13 14.18 11.35
C ALA A 118 -1.86 15.52 11.56
N ARG A 119 -2.42 16.11 10.51
CA ARG A 119 -3.21 17.35 10.60
C ARG A 119 -4.47 17.17 11.44
N ARG A 120 -5.20 16.07 11.26
CA ARG A 120 -6.38 15.78 12.10
C ARG A 120 -6.00 15.60 13.56
N ARG A 121 -4.89 14.92 13.88
CA ARG A 121 -4.39 14.81 15.26
C ARG A 121 -4.08 16.17 15.87
N GLN A 122 -3.43 17.06 15.13
CA GLN A 122 -3.17 18.43 15.58
C GLN A 122 -4.47 19.21 15.83
N PHE A 123 -5.49 19.00 15.02
CA PHE A 123 -6.80 19.60 15.23
C PHE A 123 -7.48 19.06 16.49
N VAL A 124 -7.50 17.73 16.67
CA VAL A 124 -8.05 17.05 17.86
C VAL A 124 -7.36 17.53 19.15
N ALA A 125 -6.05 17.75 19.12
CA ALA A 125 -5.28 18.22 20.27
C ALA A 125 -5.72 19.60 20.80
N ARG A 126 -6.42 20.40 19.99
CA ARG A 126 -6.96 21.71 20.41
C ARG A 126 -8.11 21.58 21.41
N PHE A 127 -8.78 20.44 21.45
CA PHE A 127 -9.87 20.17 22.38
C PHE A 127 -9.36 19.63 23.73
N SER A 128 -8.17 19.03 23.76
CA SER A 128 -7.54 18.54 25.00
C SER A 128 -6.83 19.63 25.81
N SER A 129 -6.77 20.87 25.32
CA SER A 129 -6.18 22.02 25.99
C SER A 129 -7.21 22.94 26.66
N VAL A 130 -8.46 22.50 26.81
CA VAL A 130 -9.56 23.23 27.45
C VAL A 130 -9.95 22.53 28.74
#